data_AF-A0A657LRJ6-F1
#
_entry.id   AF-A0A657LRJ6-F1
#
_cell.length_a   1.000
_cell.length_b   1.000
_cell.length_c   1.000
_cell.angle_alpha   90.00
_cell.angle_beta   90.00
_cell.angle_gamma   90.00
#
_symmetry.space_group_name_H-M   'P 1'
#
loop_
_entity.id
_entity.type
_entity.pdbx_description
1 polymer ?
#
loop_
_entity_poly.entity_id
_entity_poly.type
_entity_poly.pdbx_seq_one_letter_code
_entity_poly.pdbx_strand_id
1 'polypeptide(L)'
;MTSISITITPPRMLFAGLIGAMLTMPGAFAQEVAAPVEANRTSDEIQQFCTNIADAARDQRYVLQKQELADIQAGVNERIGVLEKRRAEYEDWLKRRDDFLKQAELGLVDIYKTMKADAAAGQLELVNPEIAAAIVMKLPPRQSSLILSEMAADKAAMLTNIISSASDPNTSKEPS
;
A
#
# COMPACT_ATOMS: atom_id res chain seq x y z
N MET A 1 -25.85 4.96 -5.64
CA MET A 1 -25.65 3.58 -5.17
C MET A 1 -25.98 2.65 -6.32
N THR A 2 -24.98 2.20 -7.06
CA THR A 2 -25.13 1.15 -8.08
C THR A 2 -23.89 0.27 -7.97
N SER A 3 -24.08 -0.91 -7.38
CA SER A 3 -23.06 -1.92 -7.14
C SER A 3 -22.90 -2.76 -8.41
N ILE A 4 -21.68 -2.87 -8.94
CA ILE A 4 -21.36 -3.75 -10.08
C ILE A 4 -20.62 -4.96 -9.51
N SER A 5 -21.32 -6.08 -9.37
CA SER A 5 -20.73 -7.38 -9.01
C SER A 5 -20.30 -8.12 -10.27
N ILE A 6 -19.01 -8.43 -10.38
CA ILE A 6 -18.44 -9.25 -11.46
C ILE A 6 -18.29 -10.69 -10.92
N THR A 7 -19.14 -11.60 -11.37
CA THR A 7 -19.01 -13.05 -11.15
C THR A 7 -18.15 -13.69 -12.23
N ILE A 8 -17.06 -14.34 -11.82
CA ILE A 8 -16.12 -15.08 -12.67
C ILE A 8 -16.64 -16.52 -12.84
N THR A 9 -16.95 -16.92 -14.06
CA THR A 9 -17.27 -18.31 -14.44
C THR A 9 -16.05 -19.01 -15.06
N PRO A 10 -15.60 -20.17 -14.54
CA PRO A 10 -14.57 -21.00 -15.19
C PRO A 10 -15.19 -21.94 -16.24
N PRO A 11 -14.45 -22.33 -17.30
CA PRO A 11 -14.97 -23.19 -18.35
C PRO A 11 -14.99 -24.65 -17.90
N ARG A 12 -16.14 -25.30 -18.07
CA ARG A 12 -16.36 -26.74 -17.89
C ARG A 12 -15.90 -27.49 -19.15
N MET A 13 -14.76 -28.18 -19.09
CA MET A 13 -14.42 -29.22 -20.07
C MET A 13 -14.92 -30.58 -19.58
N LEU A 14 -15.97 -31.06 -20.24
CA LEU A 14 -16.46 -32.44 -20.17
C LEU A 14 -15.69 -33.26 -21.20
N PHE A 15 -14.87 -34.22 -20.77
CA PHE A 15 -14.54 -35.39 -21.59
C PHE A 15 -14.74 -36.65 -20.74
N ALA A 16 -15.86 -37.32 -21.01
CA ALA A 16 -16.18 -38.65 -20.52
C ALA A 16 -15.32 -39.71 -21.23
N GLY A 17 -15.10 -40.82 -20.55
CA GLY A 17 -14.03 -41.76 -20.82
C GLY A 17 -14.24 -42.75 -21.96
N LEU A 18 -13.16 -43.48 -22.24
CA LEU A 18 -13.21 -44.81 -22.82
C LEU A 18 -11.97 -45.59 -22.40
N ILE A 19 -12.23 -46.64 -21.62
CA ILE A 19 -11.30 -47.60 -21.07
C ILE A 19 -10.93 -48.61 -22.17
N GLY A 20 -9.63 -48.87 -22.31
CA GLY A 20 -9.10 -50.23 -22.46
C GLY A 20 -8.95 -50.84 -23.86
N ALA A 21 -7.82 -51.54 -23.99
CA ALA A 21 -7.47 -52.58 -24.96
C ALA A 21 -6.99 -52.13 -26.35
N MET A 22 -5.67 -52.17 -26.59
CA MET A 22 -5.08 -53.30 -27.34
C MET A 22 -3.55 -53.27 -27.29
N LEU A 23 -3.00 -54.30 -26.66
CA LEU A 23 -1.64 -54.78 -26.82
C LEU A 23 -1.61 -55.62 -28.11
N THR A 24 -1.04 -55.13 -29.21
CA THR A 24 -0.47 -55.95 -30.29
C THR A 24 0.55 -55.16 -31.10
N MET A 25 1.82 -55.51 -30.87
CA MET A 25 3.04 -55.31 -31.66
C MET A 25 2.82 -55.43 -33.19
N PRO A 26 3.65 -54.81 -34.06
CA PRO A 26 5.07 -55.16 -34.20
C PRO A 26 6.02 -53.96 -34.18
N GLY A 27 7.21 -54.20 -33.60
CA GLY A 27 8.35 -53.33 -33.76
C GLY A 27 8.57 -53.00 -35.23
N ALA A 28 8.45 -51.73 -35.55
CA ALA A 28 9.05 -51.20 -36.76
C ALA A 28 10.55 -51.47 -36.64
N PHE A 29 11.06 -52.33 -37.52
CA PHE A 29 12.48 -52.46 -37.76
C PHE A 29 13.05 -51.05 -37.88
N ALA A 30 13.94 -50.70 -36.94
CA ALA A 30 14.91 -49.66 -37.17
C ALA A 30 15.73 -50.13 -38.37
N GLN A 31 15.28 -49.76 -39.57
CA GLN A 31 16.12 -49.81 -40.74
C GLN A 31 17.13 -48.71 -40.50
N GLU A 32 18.29 -49.11 -39.97
CA GLU A 32 19.52 -48.33 -40.08
C GLU A 32 19.80 -48.22 -41.57
N VAL A 33 19.13 -47.26 -42.20
CA VAL A 33 19.62 -46.64 -43.42
C VAL A 33 20.94 -46.04 -42.99
N ALA A 34 22.01 -46.78 -43.25
CA ALA A 34 23.35 -46.23 -43.26
C ALA A 34 23.24 -44.93 -44.05
N ALA A 35 23.40 -43.81 -43.35
CA ALA A 35 23.29 -42.49 -43.94
C ALA A 35 24.22 -42.47 -45.15
N PRO A 36 23.74 -42.10 -46.35
CA PRO A 36 24.64 -41.94 -47.48
C PRO A 36 25.69 -40.90 -47.09
N VAL A 37 26.91 -41.06 -47.59
CA VAL A 37 28.08 -40.17 -47.39
C VAL A 37 27.80 -38.70 -47.80
N GLU A 38 26.61 -38.41 -48.35
CA GLU A 38 26.01 -37.08 -48.58
C GLU A 38 25.53 -36.39 -47.28
N ALA A 39 25.26 -37.12 -46.20
CA ALA A 39 24.81 -36.55 -44.93
C ALA A 39 25.87 -35.64 -44.28
N ASN A 40 27.16 -35.90 -44.53
CA ASN A 40 28.26 -35.08 -44.04
C ASN A 40 28.39 -33.75 -44.81
N ARG A 41 28.15 -33.76 -46.14
CA ARG A 41 28.15 -32.53 -46.94
C ARG A 41 27.01 -31.60 -46.56
N THR A 42 25.81 -32.16 -46.32
CA THR A 42 24.68 -31.40 -45.81
C THR A 42 24.90 -30.91 -44.38
N SER A 43 25.56 -31.69 -43.54
CA SER A 43 25.86 -31.30 -42.15
C SER A 43 26.84 -30.13 -42.09
N ASP A 44 27.90 -30.15 -42.90
CA ASP A 44 28.90 -29.08 -42.94
C ASP A 44 28.31 -27.77 -43.52
N GLU A 45 27.45 -27.87 -44.54
CA GLU A 45 26.75 -26.71 -45.12
C GLU A 45 25.74 -26.11 -44.14
N ILE A 46 25.00 -26.97 -43.41
CA ILE A 46 24.11 -26.54 -42.31
C ILE A 46 24.92 -25.88 -41.19
N GLN A 47 26.09 -26.42 -40.84
CA GLN A 47 26.94 -25.85 -39.81
C GLN A 47 27.45 -24.47 -40.22
N GLN A 48 27.90 -24.30 -41.46
CA GLN A 48 28.39 -23.03 -42.00
C GLN A 48 27.28 -21.97 -42.08
N PHE A 49 26.07 -22.37 -42.47
CA PHE A 49 24.89 -21.50 -42.44
C PHE A 49 24.51 -21.09 -41.00
N CYS A 50 24.48 -22.05 -40.07
CA CYS A 50 24.19 -21.79 -38.66
C CYS A 50 25.22 -20.83 -38.04
N THR A 51 26.51 -20.98 -38.35
CA THR A 51 27.56 -20.09 -37.83
C THR A 51 27.48 -18.67 -38.39
N ASN A 52 27.11 -18.52 -39.67
CA ASN A 52 27.01 -17.20 -40.31
C ASN A 52 25.81 -16.38 -39.80
N ILE A 53 24.74 -17.03 -39.34
CA ILE A 53 23.51 -16.35 -38.86
C ILE A 53 23.48 -16.21 -37.34
N ALA A 54 24.21 -17.05 -36.60
CA ALA A 54 24.15 -17.08 -35.14
C ALA A 54 24.43 -15.72 -34.48
N ASP A 55 25.40 -14.95 -34.98
CA ASP A 55 25.75 -13.65 -34.39
C ASP A 55 24.72 -12.57 -34.72
N ALA A 56 24.26 -12.48 -35.98
CA ALA A 56 23.17 -11.57 -36.35
C ALA A 56 21.86 -11.87 -35.59
N ALA A 57 21.57 -13.15 -35.35
CA ALA A 57 20.41 -13.56 -34.55
C ALA A 57 20.56 -13.23 -33.05
N ARG A 58 21.78 -13.25 -32.50
CA ARG A 58 22.06 -12.81 -31.12
C ARG A 58 21.92 -11.28 -31.00
N ASP A 59 22.47 -10.54 -31.95
CA ASP A 59 22.41 -9.07 -31.95
C ASP A 59 20.98 -8.56 -32.03
N GLN A 60 20.13 -9.17 -32.88
CA GLN A 60 18.71 -8.84 -32.89
C GLN A 60 18.01 -9.12 -31.56
N ARG A 61 18.33 -10.24 -30.89
CA ARG A 61 17.78 -10.52 -29.56
C ARG A 61 18.19 -9.47 -28.54
N TYR A 62 19.44 -9.03 -28.55
CA TYR A 62 19.91 -7.98 -27.65
C TYR A 62 19.21 -6.65 -27.92
N VAL A 63 18.97 -6.28 -29.18
CA VAL A 63 18.25 -5.05 -29.54
C VAL A 63 16.80 -5.12 -29.03
N LEU A 64 16.11 -6.25 -29.26
CA LEU A 64 14.74 -6.45 -28.79
C LEU A 64 14.64 -6.41 -27.26
N GLN A 65 15.55 -7.09 -26.55
CA GLN A 65 15.59 -7.08 -25.09
C GLN A 65 15.86 -5.67 -24.53
N LYS A 66 16.74 -4.90 -25.17
CA LYS A 66 17.01 -3.50 -24.77
C LYS A 66 15.78 -2.62 -24.96
N GLN A 67 15.06 -2.80 -26.07
CA GLN A 67 13.81 -2.08 -26.31
C GLN A 67 12.74 -2.45 -25.29
N GLU A 68 12.55 -3.74 -25.01
CA GLU A 68 11.57 -4.21 -24.01
C GLU A 68 11.90 -3.69 -22.61
N LEU A 69 13.18 -3.68 -22.22
CA LEU A 69 13.60 -3.06 -20.96
C LEU A 69 13.34 -1.56 -20.91
N ALA A 70 13.56 -0.84 -22.01
CA ALA A 70 13.27 0.59 -22.09
C ALA A 70 11.77 0.87 -21.97
N ASP A 71 10.93 0.06 -22.60
CA ASP A 71 9.47 0.17 -22.55
C ASP A 71 8.94 -0.12 -21.13
N ILE A 72 9.45 -1.16 -20.48
CA ILE A 72 9.09 -1.48 -19.09
C ILE A 72 9.55 -0.36 -18.15
N GLN A 73 10.78 0.15 -18.32
CA GLN A 73 11.29 1.26 -17.51
C GLN A 73 10.43 2.52 -17.68
N ALA A 74 10.00 2.82 -18.92
CA ALA A 74 9.11 3.94 -19.19
C ALA A 74 7.75 3.76 -18.49
N GLY A 75 7.15 2.57 -18.55
CA GLY A 75 5.90 2.26 -17.87
C GLY A 75 5.99 2.32 -16.34
N VAL A 76 7.13 1.92 -15.76
CA VAL A 76 7.41 2.07 -14.33
C VAL A 76 7.54 3.56 -13.95
N ASN A 77 8.32 4.32 -14.72
CA ASN A 77 8.51 5.75 -14.47
C ASN A 77 7.19 6.53 -14.56
N GLU A 78 6.32 6.19 -15.52
CA GLU A 78 4.99 6.80 -15.64
C GLU A 78 4.15 6.54 -14.39
N ARG A 79 4.09 5.29 -13.93
CA ARG A 79 3.34 4.93 -12.71
C ARG A 79 3.90 5.62 -11.46
N ILE A 80 5.22 5.71 -11.34
CA ILE A 80 5.88 6.46 -10.27
C ILE A 80 5.45 7.93 -10.32
N GLY A 81 5.46 8.56 -11.49
CA GLY A 81 5.04 9.95 -11.65
C GLY A 81 3.59 10.18 -11.22
N VAL A 82 2.68 9.25 -11.54
CA VAL A 82 1.29 9.32 -11.08
C VAL A 82 1.19 9.19 -9.56
N LEU A 83 1.91 8.23 -8.97
CA LEU A 83 1.90 8.01 -7.52
C LEU A 83 2.49 9.20 -6.76
N GLU A 84 3.61 9.76 -7.21
CA GLU A 84 4.22 10.95 -6.60
C GLU A 84 3.32 12.18 -6.71
N LYS A 85 2.62 12.36 -7.83
CA LYS A 85 1.63 13.43 -7.96
C LYS A 85 0.49 13.28 -6.95
N ARG A 86 -0.07 12.07 -6.82
CA ARG A 86 -1.13 11.81 -5.83
C ARG A 86 -0.63 12.01 -4.41
N ARG A 87 0.57 11.51 -4.11
CA ARG A 87 1.22 11.71 -2.82
C ARG A 87 1.37 13.20 -2.49
N ALA A 88 1.89 14.00 -3.41
CA ALA A 88 2.06 15.43 -3.22
C ALA A 88 0.72 16.15 -3.00
N GLU A 89 -0.33 15.77 -3.75
CA GLU A 89 -1.70 16.28 -3.52
C GLU A 89 -2.17 15.93 -2.10
N TYR A 90 -1.99 14.68 -1.64
CA TYR A 90 -2.38 14.26 -0.29
C TYR A 90 -1.59 14.97 0.81
N GLU A 91 -0.27 15.08 0.67
CA GLU A 91 0.59 15.77 1.64
C GLU A 91 0.23 17.25 1.76
N ASP A 92 -0.11 17.91 0.66
CA ASP A 92 -0.57 19.30 0.68
C ASP A 92 -1.91 19.47 1.41
N TRP A 93 -2.88 18.57 1.17
CA TRP A 93 -4.14 18.56 1.92
C TRP A 93 -3.94 18.26 3.42
N LEU A 94 -3.03 17.34 3.74
CA LEU A 94 -2.70 17.00 5.12
C LEU A 94 -2.10 18.21 5.83
N LYS A 95 -1.15 18.89 5.19
CA LYS A 95 -0.54 20.11 5.73
C LYS A 95 -1.59 21.19 5.97
N ARG A 96 -2.49 21.44 5.02
CA ARG A 96 -3.57 22.42 5.19
C ARG A 96 -4.49 22.09 6.36
N ARG A 97 -4.82 20.81 6.54
CA ARG A 97 -5.59 20.33 7.70
C ARG A 97 -4.82 20.57 9.00
N ASP A 98 -3.55 20.20 9.06
CA ASP A 98 -2.74 20.32 10.27
C ASP A 98 -2.50 21.78 10.64
N ASP A 99 -2.29 22.66 9.66
CA ASP A 99 -2.18 24.11 9.87
C ASP A 99 -3.50 24.70 10.39
N PHE A 100 -4.65 24.26 9.85
CA PHE A 100 -5.97 24.65 10.38
C PHE A 100 -6.18 24.16 11.82
N LEU A 101 -5.83 22.92 12.12
CA LEU A 101 -5.94 22.35 13.48
C LEU A 101 -5.08 23.12 14.47
N LYS A 102 -3.83 23.46 14.12
CA LYS A 102 -2.95 24.27 14.96
C LYS A 102 -3.55 25.66 15.21
N GLN A 103 -4.09 26.31 14.19
CA GLN A 103 -4.68 27.63 14.34
C GLN A 103 -5.95 27.59 15.21
N ALA A 104 -6.79 26.57 15.02
CA ALA A 104 -7.98 26.36 15.84
C ALA A 104 -7.62 26.04 17.30
N GLU A 105 -6.59 25.21 17.53
CA GLU A 105 -6.07 24.90 18.85
C GLU A 105 -5.54 26.15 19.55
N LEU A 106 -4.70 26.95 18.87
CA LEU A 106 -4.18 28.21 19.43
C LEU A 106 -5.30 29.17 19.81
N GLY A 107 -6.28 29.36 18.92
CA GLY A 107 -7.44 30.22 19.19
C GLY A 107 -8.26 29.74 20.39
N LEU A 108 -8.51 28.43 20.49
CA LEU A 108 -9.26 27.84 21.61
C LEU A 108 -8.50 27.99 22.94
N VAL A 109 -7.19 27.69 22.94
CA VAL A 109 -6.34 27.81 24.12
C VAL A 109 -6.24 29.26 24.58
N ASP A 110 -6.11 30.22 23.66
CA ASP A 110 -6.04 31.64 24.00
C ASP A 110 -7.35 32.18 24.59
N ILE A 111 -8.51 31.70 24.12
CA ILE A 111 -9.82 32.02 24.71
C ILE A 111 -9.86 31.56 26.17
N TYR A 112 -9.53 30.30 26.44
CA TYR A 112 -9.56 29.76 27.81
C TYR A 112 -8.48 30.34 28.72
N LYS A 113 -7.33 30.76 28.15
CA LYS A 113 -6.24 31.41 28.90
C LYS A 113 -6.63 32.79 29.45
N THR A 114 -7.50 33.50 28.75
CA THR A 114 -7.97 34.85 29.12
C THR A 114 -9.34 34.85 29.81
N MET A 115 -10.06 33.73 29.72
CA MET A 115 -11.31 33.49 30.45
C MET A 115 -11.06 33.42 31.97
N LYS A 116 -12.03 33.88 32.76
CA LYS A 116 -11.98 33.68 34.22
C LYS A 116 -12.16 32.20 34.55
N ALA A 117 -11.44 31.73 35.56
CA ALA A 117 -11.38 30.30 35.92
C ALA A 117 -12.75 29.73 36.34
N ASP A 118 -13.57 30.52 37.03
CA ASP A 118 -14.94 30.18 37.44
C ASP A 118 -15.88 29.94 36.23
N ALA A 119 -15.83 30.84 35.25
CA ALA A 119 -16.60 30.71 34.02
C ALA A 119 -16.11 29.54 33.16
N ALA A 120 -14.79 29.35 33.07
CA ALA A 120 -14.20 28.24 32.33
C ALA A 120 -14.55 26.88 32.96
N ALA A 121 -14.49 26.77 34.28
CA ALA A 121 -14.91 25.59 35.03
C ALA A 121 -16.37 25.22 34.71
N GLY A 122 -17.29 26.18 34.83
CA GLY A 122 -18.70 25.95 34.52
C GLY A 122 -18.97 25.52 33.07
N GLN A 123 -18.19 26.02 32.11
CA GLN A 123 -18.31 25.58 30.70
C GLN A 123 -17.73 24.18 30.49
N LEU A 124 -16.56 23.88 31.06
CA LEU A 124 -15.89 22.59 30.90
C LEU A 124 -16.65 21.44 31.58
N GLU A 125 -17.44 21.72 32.61
CA GLU A 125 -18.34 20.73 33.23
C GLU A 125 -19.49 20.27 32.32
N LEU A 126 -19.88 21.09 31.34
CA LEU A 126 -20.95 20.80 30.37
C LEU A 126 -20.43 20.13 29.09
N VAL A 127 -19.12 20.18 28.85
CA VAL A 127 -18.47 19.57 27.70
C VAL A 127 -18.17 18.09 28.00
N ASN A 128 -17.98 17.28 26.95
CA ASN A 128 -17.54 15.90 27.12
C ASN A 128 -16.24 15.86 27.95
N PRO A 129 -16.15 14.99 28.98
CA PRO A 129 -14.98 14.90 29.87
C PRO A 129 -13.64 14.67 29.16
N GLU A 130 -13.62 13.93 28.04
CA GLU A 130 -12.40 13.66 27.27
C GLU A 130 -11.91 14.92 26.53
N ILE A 131 -12.83 15.69 25.95
CA ILE A 131 -12.52 16.95 25.28
C ILE A 131 -12.07 17.99 26.30
N ALA A 132 -12.78 18.08 27.43
CA ALA A 132 -12.41 18.97 28.51
C ALA A 132 -11.02 18.63 29.08
N ALA A 133 -10.69 17.34 29.23
CA ALA A 133 -9.35 16.89 29.63
C ALA A 133 -8.29 17.34 28.62
N ALA A 134 -8.55 17.15 27.32
CA ALA A 134 -7.63 17.57 26.26
C ALA A 134 -7.38 19.10 26.27
N ILE A 135 -8.43 19.92 26.49
CA ILE A 135 -8.30 21.37 26.61
C ILE A 135 -7.45 21.74 27.84
N VAL A 136 -7.73 21.13 29.00
CA VAL A 136 -6.99 21.39 30.25
C VAL A 136 -5.51 21.01 30.12
N MET A 137 -5.18 19.95 29.37
CA MET A 137 -3.80 19.54 29.09
C MET A 137 -3.03 20.53 28.19
N LYS A 138 -3.74 21.28 27.34
CA LYS A 138 -3.12 22.26 26.42
C LYS A 138 -2.97 23.66 27.04
N LEU A 139 -3.64 23.92 28.16
CA LEU A 139 -3.54 25.18 28.89
C LEU A 139 -2.25 25.26 29.74
N PRO A 140 -1.77 26.48 30.06
CA PRO A 140 -0.65 26.66 30.98
C PRO A 140 -0.97 26.04 32.36
N PRO A 141 -0.02 25.36 33.04
CA PRO A 141 -0.29 24.63 34.27
C PRO A 141 -0.99 25.45 35.36
N ARG A 142 -0.65 26.74 35.47
CA ARG A 142 -1.27 27.66 36.42
C ARG A 142 -2.75 27.94 36.13
N GLN A 143 -3.13 28.09 34.86
CA GLN A 143 -4.55 28.28 34.50
C GLN A 143 -5.32 26.98 34.67
N SER A 144 -4.75 25.85 34.24
CA SER A 144 -5.34 24.52 34.44
C SER A 144 -5.62 24.24 35.93
N SER A 145 -4.67 24.56 36.82
CA SER A 145 -4.88 24.38 38.26
C SER A 145 -5.97 25.27 38.84
N LEU A 146 -6.07 26.53 38.36
CA LEU A 146 -7.12 27.46 38.82
C LEU A 146 -8.50 27.00 38.35
N ILE A 147 -8.62 26.56 37.11
CA ILE A 147 -9.87 26.02 36.57
C ILE A 147 -10.29 24.79 37.37
N LEU A 148 -9.38 23.82 37.59
CA LEU A 148 -9.67 22.61 38.35
C LEU A 148 -10.06 22.90 39.82
N SER A 149 -9.54 23.98 40.43
CA SER A 149 -9.94 24.36 41.80
C SER A 149 -11.32 25.02 41.89
N GLU A 150 -11.80 25.62 40.80
CA GLU A 150 -13.14 26.23 40.73
C GLU A 150 -14.23 25.22 40.31
N MET A 151 -13.84 23.99 39.94
CA MET A 151 -14.76 22.91 39.56
C MET A 151 -15.28 22.13 40.77
N ALA A 152 -16.39 21.42 40.59
CA ALA A 152 -16.85 20.43 41.56
C ALA A 152 -15.81 19.30 41.73
N ALA A 153 -15.57 18.87 42.98
CA ALA A 153 -14.49 17.94 43.32
C ALA A 153 -14.59 16.59 42.60
N ASP A 154 -15.81 16.09 42.37
CA ASP A 154 -16.09 14.86 41.62
C ASP A 154 -15.73 15.00 40.12
N LYS A 155 -16.08 16.13 39.50
CA LYS A 155 -15.76 16.44 38.10
C LYS A 155 -14.27 16.64 37.90
N ALA A 156 -13.63 17.40 38.78
CA ALA A 156 -12.18 17.62 38.75
C ALA A 156 -11.40 16.29 38.89
N ALA A 157 -11.84 15.40 39.78
CA ALA A 157 -11.25 14.07 39.95
C ALA A 157 -11.42 13.22 38.68
N MET A 158 -12.61 13.23 38.07
CA MET A 158 -12.86 12.53 36.80
C MET A 158 -11.93 13.00 35.68
N LEU A 159 -11.81 14.31 35.48
CA LEU A 159 -10.90 14.91 34.50
C LEU A 159 -9.45 14.54 34.77
N THR A 160 -9.02 14.61 36.03
CA THR A 160 -7.64 14.25 36.43
C THR A 160 -7.34 12.79 36.14
N ASN A 161 -8.29 11.88 36.36
CA ASN A 161 -8.14 10.45 36.02
C ASN A 161 -7.98 10.24 34.50
N ILE A 162 -8.78 10.94 33.69
CA ILE A 162 -8.66 10.89 32.22
C ILE A 162 -7.29 11.42 31.79
N ILE A 163 -6.86 12.57 32.30
CA ILE A 163 -5.54 13.16 32.01
C ILE A 163 -4.41 12.21 32.40
N SER A 164 -4.49 11.60 33.58
CA SER A 164 -3.50 10.62 34.05
C SER A 164 -3.44 9.39 33.16
N SER A 165 -4.59 8.89 32.71
CA SER A 165 -4.66 7.73 31.80
C SER A 165 -4.12 8.07 30.40
N ALA A 166 -4.39 9.27 29.90
CA ALA A 166 -3.92 9.74 28.60
C ALA A 166 -2.42 10.07 28.59
N SER A 167 -1.85 10.34 29.78
CA SER A 167 -0.41 10.60 29.95
C SER A 167 0.41 9.33 30.15
N ASP A 168 -0.23 8.15 30.29
CA ASP A 168 0.48 6.88 30.42
C ASP A 168 1.07 6.46 29.05
N PRO A 169 2.41 6.41 28.91
CA PRO A 169 3.10 6.08 27.67
C PRO A 169 2.82 4.66 27.15
N ASN A 170 2.12 3.81 27.91
CA ASN A 170 1.79 2.45 27.49
C ASN A 170 0.42 2.32 26.80
N THR A 171 -0.37 3.39 26.72
CA THR A 171 -1.75 3.34 26.18
C THR A 171 -1.84 3.58 24.67
N SER A 172 -0.80 4.17 24.06
CA SER A 172 -0.71 4.48 22.64
C SER A 172 0.33 3.60 21.93
N LYS A 173 0.11 2.28 21.93
CA LYS A 173 0.73 1.43 20.89
C LYS A 173 -0.13 1.50 19.64
N GLU A 174 0.33 2.23 18.63
CA GLU A 174 -0.17 2.08 17.26
C GLU A 174 -0.12 0.60 16.86
N PRO A 175 -1.18 0.04 16.23
CA PRO A 175 -1.10 -1.28 15.66
C PRO A 175 -0.07 -1.22 14.52
N SER A 176 1.05 -1.90 14.74
CA SER A 176 2.09 -2.22 13.76
C SER A 176 1.52 -2.84 12.48
#